data_AF-A0A125QHG0-F1
#
_entry.id   AF-A0A125QHG0-F1
#
_cell.length_a   1.000
_cell.length_b   1.000
_cell.length_c   1.000
_cell.angle_alpha   90.00
_cell.angle_beta   90.00
_cell.angle_gamma   90.00
#
_symmetry.space_group_name_H-M   'P 1'
#
loop_
_entity.id
_entity.type
_entity.pdbx_description
1 polymer ?
#
loop_
_entity_poly.entity_id
_entity_poly.type
_entity_poly.pdbx_seq_one_letter_code
_entity_poly.pdbx_strand_id
1 'polypeptide(L)' 'MAQHNILDMLERGVKVTVNSDDPAYFGGYVTENFHALHTSLGMTQDQAKRLAQNSLDARLVKP' A
#
# COMPACT_ATOMS: atom_id res chain seq x y z
N MET A 1 -9.22 9.45 4.33
CA MET A 1 -9.04 8.22 3.55
C MET A 1 -10.12 7.91 2.53
N ALA A 2 -11.40 8.23 2.76
CA ALA A 2 -12.51 7.78 1.90
C ALA A 2 -12.40 8.05 0.37
N GLN A 3 -11.52 8.94 -0.09
CA GLN A 3 -11.30 9.25 -1.52
C GLN A 3 -9.94 8.77 -2.06
N HIS A 4 -9.20 7.96 -1.30
CA HIS A 4 -7.87 7.51 -1.71
C HIS A 4 -7.98 6.42 -2.79
N ASN A 5 -7.33 6.65 -3.93
CA ASN A 5 -7.52 5.89 -5.17
C ASN A 5 -6.63 4.64 -5.30
N ILE A 6 -5.81 4.31 -4.29
CA ILE A 6 -4.81 3.22 -4.41
C ILE A 6 -5.43 1.86 -4.72
N LEU A 7 -6.59 1.53 -4.15
CA LEU A 7 -7.26 0.27 -4.43
C LEU A 7 -7.84 0.26 -5.85
N ASP A 8 -8.39 1.38 -6.33
CA ASP A 8 -8.86 1.50 -7.72
C ASP A 8 -7.71 1.36 -8.72
N MET A 9 -6.57 1.97 -8.43
CA MET A 9 -5.35 1.84 -9.24
C MET A 9 -4.86 0.39 -9.25
N LEU A 10 -4.87 -0.28 -8.09
CA LEU A 10 -4.51 -1.69 -7.96
C LEU A 10 -5.45 -2.59 -8.79
N GLU A 11 -6.76 -2.40 -8.71
CA GLU A 11 -7.73 -3.18 -9.49
C GLU A 11 -7.65 -2.90 -11.00
N ARG A 12 -7.21 -1.71 -11.39
CA ARG A 12 -6.90 -1.37 -12.79
C ARG A 12 -5.57 -1.94 -13.29
N GLY A 13 -4.85 -2.69 -12.47
CA GLY A 13 -3.59 -3.33 -12.84
C GLY A 13 -2.36 -2.42 -12.75
N VAL A 14 -2.48 -1.23 -12.16
CA VAL A 14 -1.32 -0.36 -11.92
C VAL A 14 -0.49 -0.96 -10.78
N LYS A 15 0.83 -1.05 -10.98
CA LYS A 15 1.77 -1.57 -9.98
C LYS A 15 2.07 -0.52 -8.90
N VAL A 16 1.13 -0.31 -8.00
CA VAL A 16 1.23 0.62 -6.87
C VAL A 16 1.81 -0.05 -5.63
N THR A 17 2.53 0.72 -4.81
CA THR A 17 3.18 0.28 -3.56
C THR A 17 2.75 1.17 -2.38
N VAL A 18 2.86 0.67 -1.15
CA VAL A 18 2.59 1.42 0.08
C VAL A 18 3.90 1.79 0.74
N ASN A 19 4.11 3.07 1.02
CA ASN A 19 5.30 3.61 1.66
C ASN A 19 4.88 4.52 2.82
N SER A 20 5.75 4.69 3.82
CA SER A 20 5.51 5.60 4.94
C SER A 20 5.86 7.05 4.66
N ASP A 21 6.59 7.30 3.56
CA ASP A 21 7.22 8.58 3.26
C ASP A 21 8.14 9.01 4.42
N ASP A 22 7.72 9.93 5.29
CA ASP A 22 8.44 10.38 6.48
C ASP A 22 7.70 10.00 7.79
N PRO A 23 7.83 8.76 8.29
CA PRO A 23 7.04 8.27 9.42
C PRO A 23 7.22 9.08 10.71
N ALA A 24 8.41 9.66 10.93
CA ALA A 24 8.67 10.52 12.08
C ALA A 24 7.87 11.84 12.04
N TYR A 25 7.54 12.33 10.85
CA TYR A 25 6.73 13.54 10.66
C TYR A 25 5.23 13.25 10.69
N PHE A 26 4.80 12.12 10.12
CA PHE A 26 3.38 11.80 9.94
C PHE A 26 2.80 10.89 11.05
N GLY A 27 3.66 10.28 11.88
CA GLY A 27 3.22 9.41 12.98
C GLY A 27 2.65 8.06 12.54
N GLY A 28 2.85 7.66 11.28
CA GLY A 28 2.41 6.37 10.74
C GLY A 28 3.54 5.67 9.99
N TYR A 29 3.89 4.45 10.43
CA TYR A 29 4.80 3.59 9.69
C TYR A 29 4.01 2.81 8.62
N VAL A 30 4.72 2.00 7.84
CA VAL A 30 4.12 1.22 6.75
C VAL A 30 2.96 0.36 7.27
N THR A 31 3.09 -0.27 8.44
CA THR A 31 2.04 -1.11 9.03
C THR A 31 0.76 -0.32 9.33
N GLU A 32 0.88 0.90 9.87
CA GLU A 32 -0.27 1.79 10.11
C GLU A 32 -0.95 2.17 8.80
N ASN A 33 -0.18 2.39 7.73
CA ASN A 33 -0.75 2.66 6.40
C ASN A 33 -1.56 1.47 5.88
N PHE A 34 -1.04 0.24 6.02
CA PHE A 34 -1.82 -0.97 5.67
C PHE A 34 -3.08 -1.10 6.53
N HIS A 35 -3.00 -0.82 7.83
CA HIS A 35 -4.16 -0.82 8.71
C HIS A 35 -5.19 0.24 8.29
N ALA A 36 -4.78 1.44 7.93
CA ALA A 36 -5.66 2.51 7.47
C ALA A 36 -6.37 2.13 6.16
N LEU A 37 -5.69 1.48 5.22
CA LEU A 37 -6.31 0.96 4.00
C LEU A 37 -7.36 -0.11 4.31
N HIS A 38 -7.09 -1.02 5.25
CA HIS A 38 -8.06 -2.02 5.67
C HIS A 38 -9.29 -1.39 6.33
N THR A 39 -9.08 -0.54 7.35
CA THR A 39 -10.18 0.02 8.15
C THR A 39 -10.98 1.09 7.41
N SER A 40 -10.34 1.89 6.56
CA SER A 40 -10.97 3.06 5.93
C SER A 40 -11.42 2.83 4.49
N LEU A 41 -10.82 1.87 3.78
CA LEU A 41 -11.15 1.57 2.37
C LEU A 41 -11.66 0.14 2.18
N GLY A 42 -11.74 -0.68 3.23
CA GLY A 42 -12.16 -2.07 3.12
C GLY A 42 -11.16 -2.96 2.38
N MET A 43 -9.86 -2.60 2.39
CA MET A 43 -8.82 -3.39 1.73
C MET A 43 -8.85 -4.85 2.20
N THR A 44 -8.87 -5.78 1.24
CA THR A 44 -8.86 -7.22 1.51
C THR A 44 -7.45 -7.74 1.76
N GLN A 45 -7.35 -8.96 2.32
CA GLN A 45 -6.05 -9.60 2.53
C GLN A 45 -5.31 -9.85 1.20
N ASP A 46 -6.04 -10.17 0.12
CA ASP A 46 -5.43 -10.41 -1.19
C ASP A 46 -4.92 -9.12 -1.83
N GLN A 47 -5.64 -8.00 -1.66
CA GLN A 47 -5.13 -6.69 -2.06
C GLN A 47 -3.88 -6.31 -1.28
N ALA A 48 -3.86 -6.54 0.05
CA ALA A 48 -2.68 -6.30 0.88
C ALA A 48 -1.46 -7.12 0.39
N LYS A 49 -1.66 -8.41 0.09
CA LYS A 49 -0.61 -9.28 -0.48
C LYS A 49 -0.10 -8.75 -1.82
N ARG A 50 -1.00 -8.31 -2.72
CA ARG A 50 -0.62 -7.72 -4.03
C ARG A 50 0.19 -6.44 -3.85
N LEU A 51 -0.19 -5.55 -2.93
CA LEU A 51 0.57 -4.33 -2.63
C LEU A 51 1.98 -4.66 -2.11
N ALA A 52 2.10 -5.62 -1.20
CA ALA A 52 3.39 -6.08 -0.69
C ALA A 52 4.25 -6.72 -1.79
N GLN A 53 3.65 -7.56 -2.64
CA GLN A 53 4.33 -8.19 -3.77
C GLN A 53 4.81 -7.14 -4.78
N ASN A 54 4.00 -6.11 -5.07
CA ASN A 54 4.41 -5.02 -5.94
C ASN A 54 5.67 -4.31 -5.41
N SER A 55 5.79 -4.12 -4.09
CA SER A 55 7.00 -3.55 -3.47
C SER A 55 8.22 -4.45 -3.68
N LEU A 56 8.06 -5.77 -3.53
CA LEU A 56 9.14 -6.71 -3.78
C LEU A 56 9.51 -6.76 -5.26
N ASP A 57 8.56 -6.73 -6.18
CA ASP A 57 8.82 -6.75 -7.61
C ASP A 57 9.52 -5.48 -8.11
N ALA A 58 9.23 -4.33 -7.49
CA ALA A 58 9.77 -3.03 -7.86
C ALA A 58 11.09 -2.70 -7.14
N ARG A 59 11.61 -3.60 -6.30
CA ARG A 59 12.86 -3.39 -5.57
C ARG A 59 14.04 -3.24 -6.54
N LEU A 60 14.99 -2.41 -6.16
CA LEU A 60 16.19 -2.18 -6.99
C LEU A 60 17.21 -3.32 -6.91
N VAL A 61 17.13 -4.16 -5.87
CA VAL A 61 18.03 -5.30 -5.70
C VAL A 61 17.66 -6.42 -6.68
N LYS A 62 18.65 -6.86 -7.48
CA LYS A 62 18.50 -7.97 -8.42
C LYS A 62 18.35 -9.30 -7.64
N PRO A 63 17.66 -10.30 -8.22
CA PRO A 63 17.59 -11.64 -7.64
C PRO A 63 18.95 -12.27 -7.41
#